data_AF-A0A520HJ68-F1
#
_entry.id   AF-A0A520HJ68-F1
#
_cell.length_a   1.000
_cell.length_b   1.000
_cell.length_c   1.000
_cell.angle_alpha   90.00
_cell.angle_beta   90.00
_cell.angle_gamma   90.00
#
_symmetry.space_group_name_H-M   'P 1'
#
loop_
_entity.id
_entity.type
_entity.pdbx_description
1 polymer ?
#
loop_
_entity_poly.entity_id
_entity_poly.type
_entity_poly.pdbx_seq_one_letter_code
_entity_poly.pdbx_strand_id
1 'polypeptide(L)'
;MTKRAGYYFLTVIIFCTTLVSCSKDKTTAPVVPGGSTYEITSTIFPNPERGFIKTLIVFSGGAQLNLSQMQLLRGQNISLVLRFFYLDAFKNSAISAAELTLIQNDLNTLRSAGLKAIVRFAYTDDVNGTDAPLAIVQQHLDQLKPVFEANKDVIAFVQAGFIGAYGEWHSSSNGLATIANETIVLNKLLSVLPTEIMVQVRTPGQKQQIFGTTSPVTADIAY
;
A
#
# COMPACT_ATOMS: atom_id res chain seq x y z
N MET A 1 100.54 -30.46 -13.27
CA MET A 1 100.77 -30.99 -14.63
C MET A 1 99.75 -32.06 -14.93
N THR A 2 99.11 -31.93 -16.08
CA THR A 2 98.06 -32.72 -16.74
C THR A 2 98.17 -34.24 -16.58
N LYS A 3 97.03 -34.94 -16.44
CA LYS A 3 96.57 -36.01 -17.36
C LYS A 3 95.15 -36.52 -17.05
N ARG A 4 94.49 -36.93 -18.15
CA ARG A 4 93.09 -37.37 -18.34
C ARG A 4 92.79 -38.78 -17.79
N ALA A 5 91.53 -39.03 -17.46
CA ALA A 5 90.70 -40.24 -17.74
C ALA A 5 89.38 -40.09 -16.92
N GLY A 6 88.17 -40.51 -17.30
CA GLY A 6 87.66 -41.24 -18.45
C GLY A 6 86.21 -41.69 -18.13
N TYR A 7 85.44 -41.91 -19.20
CA TYR A 7 84.30 -42.84 -19.35
C TYR A 7 82.93 -42.62 -18.66
N TYR A 8 81.97 -42.25 -19.52
CA TYR A 8 80.60 -42.77 -19.73
C TYR A 8 79.90 -43.59 -18.63
N PHE A 9 78.69 -43.16 -18.25
CA PHE A 9 77.60 -44.09 -17.92
C PHE A 9 76.21 -43.55 -18.32
N LEU A 10 75.37 -44.51 -18.69
CA LEU A 10 74.15 -44.47 -19.48
C LEU A 10 72.91 -44.04 -18.68
N THR A 11 71.99 -43.36 -19.35
CA THR A 11 70.67 -42.89 -18.91
C THR A 11 69.69 -44.03 -18.60
N VAL A 12 69.02 -44.02 -17.45
CA VAL A 12 67.61 -44.48 -17.28
C VAL A 12 66.98 -43.69 -16.12
N ILE A 13 65.97 -42.88 -16.41
CA ILE A 13 65.16 -42.16 -15.43
C ILE A 13 63.90 -43.00 -15.19
N ILE A 14 63.71 -43.50 -13.96
CA ILE A 14 62.47 -44.18 -13.54
C ILE A 14 61.59 -43.17 -12.80
N PHE A 15 60.45 -42.84 -13.43
CA PHE A 15 59.40 -41.97 -12.92
C PHE A 15 58.45 -42.82 -12.06
N CYS A 16 58.42 -42.60 -10.75
CA CYS A 16 57.47 -43.25 -9.84
C CYS A 16 56.45 -42.22 -9.36
N THR A 17 55.31 -42.12 -10.05
CA THR A 17 54.16 -41.32 -9.61
C THR A 17 53.18 -42.18 -8.84
N THR A 18 53.07 -41.93 -7.55
CA THR A 18 52.00 -42.43 -6.69
C THR A 18 50.71 -41.67 -6.99
N LEU A 19 49.66 -42.37 -7.41
CA LEU A 19 48.31 -41.82 -7.59
C LEU A 19 47.61 -41.78 -6.23
N VAL A 20 47.56 -40.60 -5.61
CA VAL A 20 46.64 -40.31 -4.50
C VAL A 20 45.30 -39.93 -5.11
N SER A 21 44.31 -40.81 -4.96
CA SER A 21 42.92 -40.58 -5.37
C SER A 21 42.25 -39.64 -4.36
N CYS A 22 42.09 -38.37 -4.73
CA CYS A 22 41.20 -37.44 -4.04
C CYS A 22 39.77 -37.65 -4.54
N SER A 23 38.91 -38.21 -3.68
CA SER A 23 37.46 -38.22 -3.91
C SER A 23 36.94 -36.79 -3.88
N LYS A 24 36.58 -36.25 -5.04
CA LYS A 24 35.83 -34.99 -5.14
C LYS A 24 34.41 -35.26 -4.66
N ASP A 25 34.08 -34.84 -3.44
CA ASP A 25 32.69 -34.61 -3.08
C ASP A 25 32.08 -33.63 -4.09
N LYS A 26 31.05 -34.09 -4.81
CA LYS A 26 30.25 -33.22 -5.68
C LYS A 26 29.33 -32.41 -4.77
N THR A 27 29.83 -31.31 -4.22
CA THR A 27 28.96 -30.22 -3.79
C THR A 27 28.25 -29.69 -5.02
N THR A 28 26.98 -30.06 -5.20
CA THR A 28 26.09 -29.43 -6.16
C THR A 28 26.01 -27.95 -5.81
N ALA A 29 26.47 -27.09 -6.72
CA ALA A 29 26.25 -25.65 -6.61
C ALA A 29 24.74 -25.40 -6.41
N PRO A 30 24.34 -24.45 -5.54
CA PRO A 30 22.93 -24.12 -5.38
C PRO A 30 22.35 -23.74 -6.74
N VAL A 31 21.23 -24.35 -7.10
CA VAL A 31 20.47 -24.00 -8.30
C VAL A 31 20.03 -22.55 -8.14
N VAL A 32 20.70 -21.63 -8.84
CA VAL A 32 20.23 -20.25 -9.00
C VAL A 32 18.93 -20.36 -9.80
N PRO A 33 17.76 -19.96 -9.25
CA PRO A 33 16.53 -19.94 -10.03
C PRO A 33 16.77 -19.13 -11.30
N GLY A 34 16.44 -19.70 -12.47
CA GLY A 34 16.65 -19.06 -13.76
C GLY A 34 16.13 -17.61 -13.73
N GLY A 35 16.98 -16.66 -14.13
CA GLY A 35 16.63 -15.25 -14.11
C GLY A 35 15.40 -14.99 -14.99
N SER A 36 14.45 -14.20 -14.47
CA SER A 36 13.35 -13.68 -15.29
C SER A 36 13.92 -12.65 -16.27
N THR A 37 13.69 -12.83 -17.57
CA THR A 37 14.02 -11.82 -18.58
C THR A 37 12.84 -10.85 -18.67
N TYR A 38 13.08 -9.58 -18.33
CA TYR A 38 12.06 -8.53 -18.44
C TYR A 38 12.31 -7.74 -19.72
N GLU A 39 11.35 -7.76 -20.64
CA GLU A 39 11.39 -6.94 -21.85
C GLU A 39 10.81 -5.55 -21.56
N ILE A 40 11.51 -4.50 -21.99
CA ILE A 40 11.01 -3.13 -21.87
C ILE A 40 9.81 -2.96 -22.81
N THR A 41 8.74 -2.36 -22.31
CA THR A 41 7.57 -2.01 -23.11
C THR A 41 7.08 -0.60 -22.80
N SER A 42 6.58 0.07 -23.83
CA SER A 42 5.84 1.34 -23.73
C SER A 42 4.32 1.14 -23.83
N THR A 43 3.85 -0.11 -23.90
CA THR A 43 2.41 -0.41 -23.91
C THR A 43 1.74 0.15 -22.66
N ILE A 44 0.71 0.95 -22.87
CA ILE A 44 -0.14 1.41 -21.78
C ILE A 44 -1.09 0.26 -21.45
N PHE A 45 -0.93 -0.30 -20.25
CA PHE A 45 -1.83 -1.31 -19.71
C PHE A 45 -2.30 -0.89 -18.32
N PRO A 46 -3.51 -1.28 -17.93
CA PRO A 46 -4.00 -0.98 -16.61
C PRO A 46 -3.32 -1.86 -15.55
N ASN A 47 -2.60 -1.24 -14.63
CA ASN A 47 -2.03 -1.92 -13.47
C ASN A 47 -2.96 -1.74 -12.25
N PRO A 48 -3.57 -2.80 -11.70
CA PRO A 48 -4.41 -2.69 -10.51
C PRO A 48 -3.64 -2.00 -9.38
N GLU A 49 -4.32 -1.09 -8.67
CA GLU A 49 -3.75 -0.41 -7.49
C GLU A 49 -2.49 0.43 -7.76
N ARG A 50 -2.23 0.81 -9.02
CA ARG A 50 -1.09 1.64 -9.44
C ARG A 50 -1.50 2.62 -10.54
N GLY A 51 -0.68 3.65 -10.74
CA GLY A 51 -0.87 4.63 -11.80
C GLY A 51 -1.64 5.87 -11.36
N PHE A 52 -2.14 6.62 -12.35
CA PHE A 52 -2.86 7.88 -12.11
C PHE A 52 -4.23 7.62 -11.48
N ILE A 53 -4.60 8.49 -10.55
CA ILE A 53 -5.84 8.42 -9.79
C ILE A 53 -6.86 9.38 -10.38
N LYS A 54 -8.10 8.92 -10.57
CA LYS A 54 -9.24 9.81 -10.82
C LYS A 54 -9.94 10.13 -9.50
N THR A 55 -9.99 11.40 -9.13
CA THR A 55 -10.75 11.84 -7.94
C THR A 55 -12.22 12.05 -8.29
N LEU A 56 -13.11 11.41 -7.52
CA LEU A 56 -14.57 11.55 -7.62
C LEU A 56 -15.13 11.87 -6.24
N ILE A 57 -15.73 13.04 -6.12
CA ILE A 57 -16.27 13.57 -4.86
C ILE A 57 -17.78 13.32 -4.79
N VAL A 58 -18.30 13.13 -3.58
CA VAL A 58 -19.75 13.16 -3.30
C VAL A 58 -19.98 13.73 -1.91
N PHE A 59 -21.02 14.55 -1.78
CA PHE A 59 -21.52 15.07 -0.51
C PHE A 59 -22.66 14.20 0.00
N SER A 60 -23.01 14.35 1.27
CA SER A 60 -24.06 13.56 1.91
C SER A 60 -25.36 13.59 1.10
N GLY A 61 -25.90 12.43 0.77
CA GLY A 61 -27.11 12.30 -0.06
C GLY A 61 -26.93 12.67 -1.54
N GLY A 62 -25.69 12.82 -2.01
CA GLY A 62 -25.38 13.13 -3.40
C GLY A 62 -25.64 11.98 -4.38
N ALA A 63 -25.34 12.21 -5.66
CA ALA A 63 -25.52 11.21 -6.69
C ALA A 63 -24.50 10.07 -6.58
N GLN A 64 -24.99 8.84 -6.72
CA GLN A 64 -24.18 7.63 -6.78
C GLN A 64 -23.34 7.58 -8.08
N LEU A 65 -22.30 6.77 -8.09
CA LEU A 65 -21.51 6.51 -9.30
C LEU A 65 -22.36 5.82 -10.37
N ASN A 66 -22.16 6.24 -11.62
CA ASN A 66 -22.76 5.58 -12.77
C ASN A 66 -21.81 4.53 -13.35
N LEU A 67 -22.28 3.29 -13.50
CA LEU A 67 -21.46 2.18 -13.99
C LEU A 67 -20.84 2.45 -15.37
N SER A 68 -21.60 2.96 -16.33
CA SER A 68 -21.11 3.23 -17.68
C SER A 68 -19.99 4.28 -17.66
N GLN A 69 -20.11 5.31 -16.82
CA GLN A 69 -19.04 6.29 -16.63
C GLN A 69 -17.78 5.65 -16.03
N MET A 70 -17.92 4.74 -15.07
CA MET A 70 -16.78 4.02 -14.49
C MET A 70 -16.12 3.07 -15.50
N GLN A 71 -16.90 2.42 -16.35
CA GLN A 71 -16.39 1.60 -17.45
C GLN A 71 -15.64 2.44 -18.50
N LEU A 72 -16.07 3.68 -18.75
CA LEU A 72 -15.31 4.61 -19.61
C LEU A 72 -13.94 4.94 -19.01
N LEU A 73 -13.86 5.22 -17.70
CA LEU A 73 -12.57 5.42 -17.03
C LEU A 73 -11.69 4.17 -17.16
N ARG A 74 -12.28 2.99 -16.98
CA ARG A 74 -11.56 1.72 -17.15
C ARG A 74 -11.00 1.56 -18.56
N GLY A 75 -11.78 1.89 -19.59
CA GLY A 75 -11.37 1.89 -20.99
C GLY A 75 -10.25 2.90 -21.31
N GLN A 76 -10.06 3.92 -20.47
CA GLN A 76 -8.96 4.89 -20.54
C GLN A 76 -7.71 4.43 -19.77
N ASN A 77 -7.62 3.15 -19.43
CA ASN A 77 -6.54 2.55 -18.63
C ASN A 77 -6.42 3.10 -17.19
N ILE A 78 -7.46 3.75 -16.68
CA ILE A 78 -7.53 4.08 -15.25
C ILE A 78 -7.86 2.80 -14.47
N SER A 79 -7.16 2.60 -13.36
CA SER A 79 -7.36 1.48 -12.43
C SER A 79 -7.72 1.92 -11.01
N LEU A 80 -7.49 3.21 -10.68
CA LEU A 80 -7.66 3.77 -9.35
C LEU A 80 -8.58 4.98 -9.35
N VAL A 81 -9.57 4.94 -8.45
CA VAL A 81 -10.45 6.07 -8.15
C VAL A 81 -10.27 6.47 -6.70
N LEU A 82 -9.93 7.73 -6.45
CA LEU A 82 -10.14 8.33 -5.12
C LEU A 82 -11.61 8.66 -4.99
N ARG A 83 -12.35 7.80 -4.28
CA ARG A 83 -13.73 8.06 -3.92
C ARG A 83 -13.76 8.81 -2.59
N PHE A 84 -14.06 10.10 -2.68
CA PHE A 84 -14.02 11.02 -1.56
C PHE A 84 -15.45 11.35 -1.11
N PHE A 85 -15.81 10.86 0.06
CA PHE A 85 -17.13 11.06 0.67
C PHE A 85 -17.08 12.19 1.69
N TYR A 86 -17.87 13.24 1.47
CA TYR A 86 -18.16 14.24 2.50
C TYR A 86 -19.38 13.81 3.31
N LEU A 87 -19.20 13.67 4.61
CA LEU A 87 -20.24 13.41 5.62
C LEU A 87 -20.76 14.72 6.24
N ASP A 88 -20.84 15.77 5.43
CA ASP A 88 -21.20 17.14 5.79
C ASP A 88 -22.56 17.27 6.51
N ALA A 89 -23.51 16.37 6.25
CA ALA A 89 -24.80 16.32 6.95
C ALA A 89 -24.77 15.58 8.31
N PHE A 90 -23.67 14.89 8.64
CA PHE A 90 -23.60 13.97 9.79
C PHE A 90 -22.64 14.44 10.89
N LYS A 91 -22.29 15.73 10.94
CA LYS A 91 -21.30 16.24 11.92
C LYS A 91 -21.70 16.04 13.38
N ASN A 92 -22.99 15.91 13.66
CA ASN A 92 -23.56 15.80 15.01
C ASN A 92 -24.54 14.62 15.14
N SER A 93 -24.51 13.66 14.22
CA SER A 93 -25.45 12.54 14.18
C SER A 93 -24.77 11.32 13.57
N ALA A 94 -25.36 10.14 13.75
CA ALA A 94 -24.90 8.93 13.09
C ALA A 94 -25.07 9.04 11.56
N ILE A 95 -24.20 8.37 10.79
CA ILE A 95 -24.38 8.19 9.35
C ILE A 95 -25.73 7.48 9.13
N SER A 96 -26.57 8.02 8.26
CA SER A 96 -27.86 7.40 7.96
C SER A 96 -27.70 6.07 7.21
N ALA A 97 -28.70 5.19 7.30
CA ALA A 97 -28.72 3.96 6.52
C ALA A 97 -28.69 4.21 5.00
N ALA A 98 -29.31 5.31 4.55
CA ALA A 98 -29.29 5.72 3.15
C ALA A 98 -27.87 6.11 2.69
N GLU A 99 -27.12 6.84 3.52
CA GLU A 99 -25.74 7.23 3.21
C GLU A 99 -24.80 6.01 3.22
N LEU A 100 -24.94 5.10 4.20
CA LEU A 100 -24.18 3.84 4.19
C LEU A 100 -24.48 3.00 2.93
N THR A 101 -25.74 3.00 2.47
CA THR A 101 -26.14 2.33 1.23
C THR A 101 -25.53 2.99 0.00
N LEU A 102 -25.43 4.33 -0.03
CA LEU A 102 -24.73 5.06 -1.09
C LEU A 102 -23.28 4.64 -1.18
N ILE A 103 -22.56 4.66 -0.05
CA ILE A 103 -21.13 4.28 0.02
C ILE A 103 -20.94 2.83 -0.47
N GLN A 104 -21.77 1.90 0.01
CA GLN A 104 -21.72 0.50 -0.41
C GLN A 104 -21.94 0.32 -1.92
N ASN A 105 -22.93 1.02 -2.47
CA ASN A 105 -23.25 0.94 -3.89
C ASN A 105 -22.17 1.54 -4.80
N ASP A 106 -21.50 2.61 -4.35
CA ASP A 106 -20.37 3.17 -5.08
C ASP A 106 -19.20 2.19 -5.14
N LEU A 107 -18.89 1.51 -4.03
CA LEU A 107 -17.86 0.46 -3.99
C LEU A 107 -18.26 -0.74 -4.88
N ASN A 108 -19.53 -1.14 -4.89
CA ASN A 108 -20.05 -2.15 -5.81
C ASN A 108 -19.90 -1.75 -7.28
N THR A 109 -20.15 -0.49 -7.59
CA THR A 109 -20.03 0.05 -8.95
C THR A 109 -18.58 0.05 -9.41
N LEU A 110 -17.65 0.47 -8.55
CA LEU A 110 -16.22 0.42 -8.86
C LEU A 110 -15.74 -1.03 -9.08
N ARG A 111 -16.17 -1.97 -8.23
CA ARG A 111 -15.88 -3.40 -8.40
C ARG A 111 -16.37 -3.90 -9.75
N SER A 112 -17.62 -3.60 -10.10
CA SER A 112 -18.25 -4.03 -11.35
C SER A 112 -17.59 -3.43 -12.59
N ALA A 113 -17.00 -2.23 -12.46
CA ALA A 113 -16.23 -1.59 -13.52
C ALA A 113 -14.78 -2.09 -13.63
N GLY A 114 -14.32 -2.95 -12.73
CA GLY A 114 -12.92 -3.40 -12.68
C GLY A 114 -11.95 -2.31 -12.22
N LEU A 115 -12.42 -1.39 -11.37
CA LEU A 115 -11.63 -0.34 -10.74
C LEU A 115 -11.39 -0.65 -9.26
N LYS A 116 -10.33 -0.07 -8.70
CA LYS A 116 -10.02 -0.09 -7.27
C LYS A 116 -10.28 1.27 -6.64
N ALA A 117 -10.72 1.26 -5.38
CA ALA A 117 -11.07 2.45 -4.63
C ALA A 117 -9.95 2.85 -3.66
N ILE A 118 -9.57 4.12 -3.70
CA ILE A 118 -8.94 4.80 -2.58
C ILE A 118 -10.09 5.51 -1.86
N VAL A 119 -10.32 5.18 -0.59
CA VAL A 119 -11.45 5.75 0.15
C VAL A 119 -10.95 6.86 1.06
N ARG A 120 -11.64 8.01 1.05
CA ARG A 120 -11.43 9.10 2.00
C ARG A 120 -12.77 9.62 2.49
N PHE A 121 -12.84 9.93 3.78
CA PHE A 121 -13.97 10.62 4.40
C PHE A 121 -13.54 11.97 4.96
N ALA A 122 -14.40 12.99 4.84
CA ALA A 122 -14.24 14.29 5.50
C ALA A 122 -15.60 14.90 5.81
N TYR A 123 -15.64 16.01 6.54
CA TYR A 123 -16.90 16.69 6.90
C TYR A 123 -17.11 18.02 6.17
N THR A 124 -16.08 18.56 5.53
CA THR A 124 -16.14 19.86 4.89
C THR A 124 -15.08 19.99 3.81
N ASP A 125 -15.44 20.59 2.68
CA ASP A 125 -14.56 21.04 1.61
C ASP A 125 -14.21 22.53 1.73
N ASP A 126 -14.66 23.20 2.78
CA ASP A 126 -14.21 24.54 3.15
C ASP A 126 -13.06 24.46 4.14
N VAL A 127 -11.97 25.19 3.84
CA VAL A 127 -10.79 25.34 4.71
C VAL A 127 -11.13 25.93 6.08
N ASN A 128 -12.20 26.74 6.16
CA ASN A 128 -12.70 27.34 7.39
C ASN A 128 -13.93 26.60 7.94
N GLY A 129 -14.34 25.50 7.30
CA GLY A 129 -15.51 24.74 7.70
C GLY A 129 -15.27 23.91 8.96
N THR A 130 -16.36 23.35 9.48
CA THR A 130 -16.34 22.56 10.71
C THR A 130 -16.23 21.06 10.45
N ASP A 131 -15.57 20.35 11.37
CA ASP A 131 -15.56 18.89 11.46
C ASP A 131 -16.50 18.38 12.57
N ALA A 132 -16.49 17.07 12.79
CA ALA A 132 -17.27 16.42 13.85
C ALA A 132 -16.43 16.25 15.13
N PRO A 133 -17.06 16.22 16.33
CA PRO A 133 -16.35 15.90 17.57
C PRO A 133 -15.88 14.44 17.58
N LEU A 134 -14.86 14.15 18.40
CA LEU A 134 -14.20 12.84 18.45
C LEU A 134 -15.17 11.66 18.60
N ALA A 135 -16.17 11.79 19.46
CA ALA A 135 -17.17 10.74 19.71
C ALA A 135 -17.97 10.40 18.44
N ILE A 136 -18.32 11.40 17.63
CA ILE A 136 -19.02 11.20 16.35
C ILE A 136 -18.08 10.56 15.32
N VAL A 137 -16.81 10.99 15.26
CA VAL A 137 -15.80 10.35 14.40
C VAL A 137 -15.66 8.85 14.73
N GLN A 138 -15.57 8.50 16.03
CA GLN A 138 -15.46 7.11 16.46
C GLN A 138 -16.72 6.31 16.13
N GLN A 139 -17.91 6.91 16.33
CA GLN A 139 -19.18 6.29 15.96
C GLN A 139 -19.27 6.02 14.45
N HIS A 140 -18.85 6.97 13.61
CA HIS A 140 -18.83 6.80 12.16
C HIS A 140 -17.91 5.68 11.73
N LEU A 141 -16.72 5.58 12.34
CA LEU A 141 -15.80 4.47 12.07
C LEU A 141 -16.41 3.11 12.43
N ASP A 142 -17.19 3.02 13.52
CA ASP A 142 -17.94 1.80 13.84
C ASP A 142 -19.03 1.46 12.82
N GLN A 143 -19.77 2.47 12.33
CA GLN A 143 -20.78 2.27 11.30
C GLN A 143 -20.19 1.86 9.94
N LEU A 144 -18.97 2.29 9.64
CA LEU A 144 -18.27 1.99 8.39
C LEU A 144 -17.58 0.62 8.39
N LYS A 145 -17.32 0.03 9.56
CA LYS A 145 -16.71 -1.31 9.70
C LYS A 145 -17.32 -2.38 8.77
N PRO A 146 -18.64 -2.64 8.76
CA PRO A 146 -19.22 -3.65 7.86
C PRO A 146 -19.03 -3.33 6.38
N VAL A 147 -18.98 -2.04 6.02
CA VAL A 147 -18.70 -1.61 4.63
C VAL A 147 -17.25 -1.93 4.27
N PHE A 148 -16.29 -1.69 5.17
CA PHE A 148 -14.89 -2.05 4.91
C PHE A 148 -14.70 -3.56 4.77
N GLU A 149 -15.31 -4.35 5.66
CA GLU A 149 -15.23 -5.81 5.64
C GLU A 149 -15.82 -6.40 4.35
N ALA A 150 -17.00 -5.94 3.93
CA ALA A 150 -17.66 -6.41 2.72
C ALA A 150 -16.97 -6.00 1.41
N ASN A 151 -16.07 -5.00 1.45
CA ASN A 151 -15.47 -4.41 0.25
C ASN A 151 -13.93 -4.42 0.25
N LYS A 152 -13.31 -5.25 1.08
CA LYS A 152 -11.84 -5.35 1.16
C LYS A 152 -11.16 -5.75 -0.15
N ASP A 153 -11.89 -6.42 -1.05
CA ASP A 153 -11.41 -6.81 -2.36
C ASP A 153 -11.30 -5.63 -3.34
N VAL A 154 -12.11 -4.58 -3.18
CA VAL A 154 -12.14 -3.41 -4.09
C VAL A 154 -11.39 -2.20 -3.52
N ILE A 155 -11.24 -2.10 -2.20
CA ILE A 155 -10.50 -1.01 -1.56
C ILE A 155 -8.99 -1.29 -1.66
N ALA A 156 -8.26 -0.42 -2.34
CA ALA A 156 -6.80 -0.47 -2.41
C ALA A 156 -6.15 0.00 -1.10
N PHE A 157 -6.64 1.13 -0.57
CA PHE A 157 -6.23 1.70 0.71
C PHE A 157 -7.19 2.79 1.15
N VAL A 158 -7.18 3.12 2.44
CA VAL A 158 -7.96 4.21 3.03
C VAL A 158 -7.04 5.36 3.40
N GLN A 159 -7.41 6.58 3.05
CA GLN A 159 -6.72 7.77 3.52
C GLN A 159 -7.31 8.20 4.86
N ALA A 160 -6.45 8.39 5.85
CA ALA A 160 -6.82 8.81 7.19
C ALA A 160 -7.44 10.22 7.12
N GLY A 161 -8.77 10.26 7.06
CA GLY A 161 -9.56 11.48 6.89
C GLY A 161 -10.18 11.96 8.21
N PHE A 162 -11.41 12.49 8.14
CA PHE A 162 -12.25 12.92 9.27
C PHE A 162 -11.80 14.16 10.05
N ILE A 163 -10.50 14.44 10.21
CA ILE A 163 -10.02 15.61 10.97
C ILE A 163 -9.80 16.80 10.03
N GLY A 164 -10.45 17.92 10.34
CA GLY A 164 -10.25 19.19 9.64
C GLY A 164 -10.82 19.25 8.22
N ALA A 165 -10.49 20.35 7.55
CA ALA A 165 -10.87 20.57 6.17
C ALA A 165 -10.29 19.48 5.26
N TYR A 166 -11.12 18.99 4.34
CA TYR A 166 -10.77 17.93 3.39
C TYR A 166 -10.28 16.62 4.04
N GLY A 167 -10.41 16.47 5.37
CA GLY A 167 -9.83 15.37 6.13
C GLY A 167 -8.30 15.37 6.13
N GLU A 168 -7.64 16.53 6.04
CA GLU A 168 -6.19 16.64 5.93
C GLU A 168 -5.43 16.78 7.24
N TRP A 169 -6.13 16.93 8.36
CA TRP A 169 -5.56 16.97 9.72
C TRP A 169 -4.69 18.22 10.00
N HIS A 170 -4.80 19.28 9.20
CA HIS A 170 -4.04 20.52 9.43
C HIS A 170 -4.64 21.41 10.54
N SER A 171 -5.96 21.30 10.77
CA SER A 171 -6.71 22.03 11.80
C SER A 171 -7.97 21.24 12.16
N SER A 172 -8.71 21.69 13.18
CA SER A 172 -9.99 21.08 13.56
C SER A 172 -10.83 22.07 14.35
N SER A 173 -12.11 22.20 14.01
CA SER A 173 -13.07 23.00 14.79
C SER A 173 -13.40 22.38 16.15
N ASN A 174 -13.16 21.08 16.32
CA ASN A 174 -13.37 20.34 17.57
C ASN A 174 -12.05 19.98 18.28
N GLY A 175 -10.93 20.62 17.92
CA GLY A 175 -9.63 20.40 18.59
C GLY A 175 -9.01 19.02 18.34
N LEU A 176 -9.36 18.36 17.24
CA LEU A 176 -8.86 17.02 16.90
C LEU A 176 -7.48 17.00 16.24
N ALA A 177 -6.99 18.12 15.72
CA ALA A 177 -5.67 18.25 15.10
C ALA A 177 -4.55 18.33 16.17
N THR A 178 -4.47 17.30 17.01
CA THR A 178 -3.42 17.10 18.02
C THR A 178 -2.93 15.67 17.94
N ILE A 179 -1.65 15.42 18.26
CA ILE A 179 -1.05 14.08 18.18
C ILE A 179 -1.88 13.04 18.96
N ALA A 180 -2.40 13.41 20.14
CA ALA A 180 -3.23 12.52 20.95
C ALA A 180 -4.53 12.11 20.22
N ASN A 181 -5.27 13.07 19.67
CA ASN A 181 -6.52 12.80 18.97
C ASN A 181 -6.30 12.13 17.60
N GLU A 182 -5.27 12.54 16.86
CA GLU A 182 -4.84 11.88 15.61
C GLU A 182 -4.46 10.42 15.85
N THR A 183 -3.76 10.12 16.94
CA THR A 183 -3.42 8.74 17.34
C THR A 183 -4.69 7.94 17.65
N ILE A 184 -5.66 8.53 18.36
CA ILE A 184 -6.94 7.86 18.66
C ILE A 184 -7.71 7.56 17.37
N VAL A 185 -7.82 8.53 16.45
CA VAL A 185 -8.54 8.37 15.18
C VAL A 185 -7.84 7.35 14.29
N LEU A 186 -6.50 7.40 14.18
CA LEU A 186 -5.73 6.42 13.41
C LEU A 186 -5.92 4.99 13.95
N ASN A 187 -5.77 4.80 15.26
CA ASN A 187 -5.92 3.48 15.88
C ASN A 187 -7.35 2.96 15.76
N LYS A 188 -8.36 3.83 15.91
CA LYS A 188 -9.75 3.46 15.69
C LYS A 188 -9.96 3.03 14.24
N LEU A 189 -9.46 3.79 13.26
CA LEU A 189 -9.54 3.44 11.85
C LEU A 189 -8.88 2.08 11.56
N LEU A 190 -7.68 1.83 12.09
CA LEU A 190 -7.00 0.54 11.97
C LEU A 190 -7.80 -0.60 12.60
N SER A 191 -8.50 -0.38 13.71
CA SER A 191 -9.30 -1.41 14.38
C SER A 191 -10.59 -1.80 13.64
N VAL A 192 -11.11 -0.92 12.78
CA VAL A 192 -12.35 -1.16 12.02
C VAL A 192 -12.07 -1.62 10.58
N LEU A 193 -10.81 -1.52 10.13
CA LEU A 193 -10.40 -1.99 8.82
C LEU A 193 -9.97 -3.46 8.87
N PRO A 194 -10.29 -4.24 7.83
CA PRO A 194 -9.61 -5.50 7.56
C PRO A 194 -8.09 -5.30 7.52
N THR A 195 -7.35 -6.27 8.07
CA THR A 195 -5.88 -6.23 8.19
C THR A 195 -5.14 -6.10 6.85
N GLU A 196 -5.81 -6.45 5.75
CA GLU A 196 -5.30 -6.37 4.39
C GLU A 196 -5.33 -4.94 3.82
N ILE A 197 -6.06 -4.02 4.44
CA ILE A 197 -6.23 -2.65 3.93
C ILE A 197 -5.27 -1.71 4.65
N MET A 198 -4.38 -1.08 3.89
CA MET A 198 -3.46 -0.08 4.41
C MET A 198 -4.14 1.27 4.64
N VAL A 199 -3.66 1.99 5.66
CA VAL A 199 -4.04 3.38 5.93
C VAL A 199 -2.91 4.33 5.51
N GLN A 200 -3.27 5.35 4.74
CA GLN A 200 -2.38 6.44 4.36
C GLN A 200 -2.61 7.65 5.27
N VAL A 201 -1.56 8.05 6.00
CA VAL A 201 -1.51 9.32 6.74
C VAL A 201 -0.93 10.39 5.80
N ARG A 202 -1.49 11.60 5.82
CA ARG A 202 -1.24 12.66 4.83
C ARG A 202 0.22 13.06 4.70
N THR A 203 0.95 13.16 5.80
CA THR A 203 2.35 13.57 5.81
C THR A 203 3.24 12.58 6.57
N PRO A 204 4.52 12.41 6.15
CA PRO A 204 5.49 11.65 6.93
C PRO A 204 5.67 12.20 8.35
N GLY A 205 5.63 13.52 8.54
CA GLY A 205 5.78 14.17 9.85
C GLY A 205 4.70 13.74 10.85
N GLN A 206 3.43 13.73 10.43
CA GLN A 206 2.34 13.23 11.28
C GLN A 206 2.55 11.77 11.67
N LYS A 207 2.94 10.92 10.71
CA LYS A 207 3.25 9.52 11.00
C LYS A 207 4.37 9.38 12.03
N GLN A 208 5.45 10.15 11.88
CA GLN A 208 6.57 10.15 12.82
C GLN A 208 6.17 10.62 14.22
N GLN A 209 5.33 11.66 14.31
CA GLN A 209 4.84 12.19 15.58
C GLN A 209 3.92 11.19 16.31
N ILE A 210 3.00 10.55 15.61
CA ILE A 210 2.08 9.55 16.17
C ILE A 210 2.83 8.35 16.72
N PHE A 211 3.83 7.85 15.99
CA PHE A 211 4.62 6.69 16.41
C PHE A 211 5.86 7.05 17.25
N GLY A 212 6.10 8.34 17.49
CA GLY A 212 7.26 8.82 18.27
C GLY A 212 8.61 8.41 17.70
N THR A 213 8.73 8.24 16.38
CA THR A 213 9.96 7.75 15.74
C THR A 213 10.21 8.38 14.38
N THR A 214 11.46 8.72 14.10
CA THR A 214 11.94 9.14 12.76
C THR A 214 12.76 8.04 12.08
N SER A 215 13.04 6.94 12.78
CA SER A 215 13.79 5.82 12.24
C SER A 215 12.97 5.11 11.16
N PRO A 216 13.57 4.79 10.00
CA PRO A 216 12.94 3.92 9.03
C PRO A 216 12.62 2.56 9.65
N VAL A 217 11.56 1.92 9.16
CA VAL A 217 11.28 0.52 9.47
C VAL A 217 12.41 -0.38 8.95
N THR A 218 12.69 -1.48 9.65
CA THR A 218 13.68 -2.46 9.22
C THR A 218 13.16 -3.28 8.04
N ALA A 219 14.06 -3.99 7.34
CA ALA A 219 13.66 -4.90 6.27
C ALA A 219 12.64 -5.95 6.74
N ASP A 220 12.80 -6.48 7.96
CA ASP A 220 11.90 -7.46 8.57
C ASP A 220 10.46 -6.96 8.80
N ILE A 221 10.27 -5.63 8.81
CA ILE A 221 8.95 -4.99 8.92
C ILE A 221 8.43 -4.56 7.55
N ALA A 222 9.33 -4.29 6.60
CA ALA A 222 8.99 -3.76 5.28
C ALA A 222 8.63 -4.83 4.24
N TYR A 223 9.13 -6.05 4.40
CA TYR A 223 9.01 -7.18 3.47
C TYR A 223 8.54 -8.44 4.18
#